data_AF-A0AAU6MTY4-F1
#
_entry.id   AF-A0AAU6MTY4-F1
#
_cell.length_a   1.000
_cell.length_b   1.000
_cell.length_c   1.000
_cell.angle_alpha   90.00
_cell.angle_beta   90.00
_cell.angle_gamma   90.00
#
_symmetry.space_group_name_H-M   'P 1'
#
loop_
_entity.id
_entity.type
_entity.pdbx_description
1 polymer ?
#
loop_
_entity_poly.entity_id
_entity_poly.type
_entity_poly.pdbx_seq_one_letter_code
_entity_poly.pdbx_strand_id
1 'polypeptide(L)' 'MSTADAASSENTTDSAAAARHERFGKLPERVPHRDMVEVKPASPREPARDAYDPEGSWMSFSCLAADLGL' A
#
# COMPACT_ATOMS: atom_id res chain seq x y z
N MET A 1 5.57 -47.61 10.95
CA MET A 1 5.96 -46.19 10.80
C MET A 1 6.17 -45.65 12.22
N SER A 2 7.41 -45.32 12.59
CA SER A 2 7.80 -45.05 13.98
C SER A 2 7.41 -43.63 14.40
N THR A 3 6.52 -43.50 15.38
CA THR A 3 6.07 -42.21 15.94
C THR A 3 7.16 -41.47 16.71
N ALA A 4 8.25 -42.16 17.06
CA ALA A 4 9.39 -41.57 17.76
C ALA A 4 10.19 -40.57 16.90
N ASP A 5 10.25 -40.80 15.58
CA ASP A 5 11.01 -39.95 14.64
C ASP A 5 10.33 -38.58 14.40
N ALA A 6 8.99 -38.55 14.49
CA ALA A 6 8.20 -37.33 14.43
C ALA A 6 8.44 -36.44 15.67
N ALA A 7 8.40 -37.05 16.87
CA ALA A 7 8.59 -36.33 18.12
C ALA A 7 10.02 -35.75 18.28
N SER A 8 11.06 -36.42 17.77
CA SER A 8 12.42 -35.88 17.75
C SER A 8 12.58 -34.73 16.74
N SER A 9 11.90 -34.82 15.61
CA SER A 9 11.93 -33.78 14.57
C SER A 9 11.20 -32.51 15.01
N GLU A 10 10.04 -32.64 15.66
CA GLU A 10 9.29 -31.52 16.25
C GLU A 10 10.11 -30.77 17.29
N ASN A 11 10.72 -31.48 18.25
CA ASN A 11 11.61 -30.87 19.25
C ASN A 11 12.81 -30.13 18.63
N THR A 12 13.38 -30.66 17.55
CA THR A 12 14.48 -30.00 16.84
C THR A 12 14.00 -28.71 16.17
N THR A 13 12.79 -28.72 15.62
CA THR A 13 12.18 -27.58 14.94
C THR A 13 11.86 -26.45 15.93
N ASP A 14 11.33 -26.79 17.09
CA ASP A 14 11.02 -25.86 18.17
C ASP A 14 12.27 -25.24 18.79
N SER A 15 13.32 -26.04 19.01
CA SER A 15 14.63 -25.54 19.47
C SER A 15 15.25 -24.56 18.48
N ALA A 16 15.22 -24.90 17.18
CA ALA A 16 15.68 -24.00 16.14
C ALA A 16 14.84 -22.71 16.05
N ALA A 17 13.52 -22.79 16.31
CA ALA A 17 12.64 -21.63 16.35
C ALA A 17 12.94 -20.73 17.57
N ALA A 18 13.18 -21.30 18.75
CA ALA A 18 13.57 -20.58 19.96
C ALA A 18 14.89 -19.82 19.75
N ALA A 19 15.91 -20.49 19.21
CA ALA A 19 17.19 -19.85 18.89
C ALA A 19 17.03 -18.69 17.87
N ARG A 20 16.09 -18.79 16.93
CA ARG A 20 15.77 -17.67 16.02
C ARG A 20 15.08 -16.52 16.75
N HIS A 21 14.13 -16.80 17.64
CA HIS A 21 13.46 -15.75 18.41
C HIS A 21 14.40 -15.03 19.38
N GLU A 22 15.37 -15.73 19.99
CA GLU A 22 16.40 -15.09 20.82
C GLU A 22 17.30 -14.17 19.99
N ARG A 23 17.64 -14.58 18.76
CA ARG A 23 18.51 -13.80 17.86
C ARG A 23 17.82 -12.62 17.20
N PHE A 24 16.56 -12.78 16.81
CA PHE A 24 15.83 -11.83 15.95
C PHE A 24 14.65 -11.15 16.64
N GLY A 25 14.30 -11.58 17.85
CA GLY A 25 13.14 -11.08 18.58
C GLY A 25 11.80 -11.46 17.92
N LYS A 26 10.77 -10.67 18.22
CA LYS A 26 9.43 -10.81 17.63
C LYS A 26 9.32 -9.91 16.39
N LEU A 27 8.53 -10.35 15.40
CA LEU A 27 8.12 -9.50 14.29
C LEU A 27 7.44 -8.21 14.82
N PRO A 28 7.86 -7.02 14.36
CA PRO A 28 7.18 -5.77 14.66
C PRO A 28 5.72 -5.75 14.20
N GLU A 29 4.96 -4.77 14.67
CA GLU A 29 3.62 -4.52 14.16
C GLU A 29 3.66 -4.21 12.66
N ARG A 30 2.64 -4.66 11.93
CA ARG A 30 2.53 -4.37 10.51
C ARG A 30 2.27 -2.89 10.31
N VAL A 31 2.98 -2.29 9.35
CA VAL A 31 2.70 -0.94 8.87
C VAL A 31 1.30 -0.92 8.25
N PRO A 32 0.41 0.01 8.65
CA PRO A 32 -0.89 0.17 8.02
C PRO A 32 -0.72 0.48 6.52
N HIS A 33 -1.56 -0.10 5.66
CA HIS A 33 -1.48 0.11 4.21
C HIS A 33 -1.45 1.59 3.82
N ARG A 34 -2.24 2.43 4.49
CA ARG A 34 -2.28 3.88 4.27
C ARG A 34 -0.93 4.57 4.49
N ASP A 35 -0.07 4.01 5.33
CA ASP A 35 1.25 4.55 5.66
C ASP A 35 2.33 3.93 4.74
N MET A 36 1.97 2.96 3.89
CA MET A 36 2.85 2.36 2.88
C MET A 36 2.75 3.03 1.51
N VAL A 37 1.80 3.95 1.34
CA VAL A 37 1.53 4.64 0.06
C VAL A 37 1.75 6.13 0.19
N GLU A 38 2.28 6.75 -0.85
CA GLU A 38 2.44 8.21 -0.94
C GLU A 38 1.64 8.74 -2.13
N VAL A 39 0.95 9.87 -1.94
CA VAL A 39 0.26 10.58 -3.02
C VAL A 39 1.26 11.52 -3.69
N LYS A 40 1.59 11.24 -4.95
CA LYS A 40 2.42 12.12 -5.79
C LYS A 40 1.59 12.75 -6.90
N PRO A 41 1.69 14.07 -7.12
CA PRO A 41 1.08 14.71 -8.29
C PRO A 41 1.55 14.05 -9.58
N ALA A 42 0.64 13.79 -10.51
CA ALA A 42 0.96 13.22 -11.82
C ALA A 42 1.82 14.17 -12.67
N SER A 43 1.66 15.48 -12.49
CA SER A 43 2.43 16.54 -13.14
C SER A 43 2.87 17.59 -12.12
N PRO A 44 3.92 18.38 -12.41
CA PRO A 44 4.22 19.58 -11.65
C PRO A 44 2.98 20.48 -11.55
N ARG A 45 2.86 21.20 -10.42
CA ARG A 45 1.78 22.19 -10.26
C ARG A 45 1.99 23.32 -11.27
N GLU A 46 1.00 23.52 -12.13
CA GLU A 46 0.97 24.63 -13.08
C GLU A 46 0.15 25.77 -12.47
N PRO A 47 0.76 26.93 -12.14
CA PRO A 47 0.07 28.04 -11.47
C PRO A 47 -1.08 28.62 -12.30
N ALA A 48 -0.97 28.56 -13.63
CA ALA A 48 -2.01 29.04 -14.54
C ALA A 48 -3.33 28.25 -14.42
N ARG A 49 -3.30 27.00 -13.90
CA ARG A 49 -4.51 26.20 -13.66
C ARG A 49 -5.37 26.73 -12.52
N ASP A 50 -4.77 27.49 -11.59
CA ASP A 50 -5.49 28.13 -10.48
C ASP A 50 -5.97 29.55 -10.86
N ALA A 51 -5.55 30.08 -12.01
CA ALA A 51 -5.98 31.39 -12.48
C ALA A 51 -7.41 31.29 -13.04
N TYR A 52 -8.27 32.21 -12.61
CA TYR A 52 -9.62 32.29 -13.14
C TYR A 52 -9.59 32.76 -14.61
N ASP A 53 -9.91 31.85 -15.52
CA ASP A 53 -10.12 32.12 -16.94
C ASP A 53 -11.60 31.89 -17.29
N PRO A 54 -12.42 32.96 -17.39
CA PRO A 54 -13.83 32.80 -17.71
C PRO A 54 -14.02 32.18 -19.09
N GLU A 55 -13.26 32.58 -20.11
CA GLU A 55 -13.43 32.10 -21.50
C GLU A 55 -13.01 30.62 -21.65
N GLY A 56 -11.88 30.24 -21.05
CA GLY A 56 -11.42 28.84 -21.03
C GLY A 56 -12.34 27.89 -20.25
N SER A 57 -13.07 28.40 -19.25
CA SER A 57 -14.00 27.59 -18.44
C SER A 57 -15.20 27.07 -19.26
N TRP A 58 -15.72 27.86 -20.21
CA TRP A 58 -16.87 27.45 -21.07
C TRP A 58 -16.55 26.23 -21.95
N MET A 59 -15.30 26.06 -22.36
CA MET A 59 -14.88 24.93 -23.20
C MET A 59 -14.95 23.59 -22.46
N SER A 60 -14.70 23.59 -21.15
CA SER A 60 -14.75 22.36 -20.34
C SER A 60 -16.18 21.92 -20.02
N PHE A 61 -17.10 22.89 -19.83
CA PHE A 61 -18.51 22.58 -19.58
C PHE A 61 -19.22 21.97 -20.78
N SER A 62 -18.76 22.24 -22.01
CA SER A 62 -19.34 21.65 -23.22
C SER A 62 -19.19 20.12 -23.25
N CYS A 63 -18.01 19.60 -22.89
CA CYS A 63 -17.77 18.16 -22.81
C CYS A 63 -18.58 17.52 -21.68
N LEU A 64 -18.60 18.14 -20.50
CA LEU A 64 -19.40 17.66 -19.37
C LEU A 64 -20.91 17.66 -19.67
N ALA A 65 -21.42 18.69 -20.36
CA ALA A 65 -22.82 18.76 -20.77
C ALA A 65 -23.16 17.64 -21.78
N ALA A 66 -22.27 17.36 -22.73
CA ALA A 66 -22.43 16.23 -23.65
C ALA A 66 -22.43 14.87 -22.91
N ASP A 67 -21.52 14.69 -21.94
CA ASP A 67 -21.45 13.48 -21.12
C ASP A 67 -22.71 13.29 -20.24
N LEU A 68 -23.36 14.39 -19.85
CA LEU A 68 -24.58 14.39 -19.04
C LEU A 68 -25.88 14.45 -19.88
N GLY A 69 -25.78 14.66 -21.19
CA GLY A 69 -26.92 14.74 -22.12
C GLY A 69 -27.78 16.00 -21.98
N LEU A 70 -27.18 17.13 -21.57
CA LEU A 70 -27.84 18.44 -21.41
C LEU A 70 -27.81 19.29 -22.68
#